data_AF-A0AA35XHJ0-F1
#
_entry.id   AF-A0AA35XHJ0-F1
#
_cell.length_a   1.000
_cell.length_b   1.000
_cell.length_c   1.000
_cell.angle_alpha   90.00
_cell.angle_beta   90.00
_cell.angle_gamma   90.00
#
_symmetry.space_group_name_H-M   'P 1'
#
loop_
_entity.id
_entity.type
_entity.pdbx_description
1 polymer ?
#
loop_
_entity_poly.entity_id
_entity_poly.type
_entity_poly.pdbx_seq_one_letter_code
_entity_poly.pdbx_strand_id
1 'polypeptide(L)'
;MNYCPCGATPLSVLQKQDCSNGDSAPTCGRRCGKEKLICSTSGEQHICRSQCHNGPCPPCTKSRVVQCIECKDKVRVDCQDLKQTEEYICGRCFKPCNKVKNCGRHWCYKHKCQGSDSSHLCDKVCNRRLGCGNHDCDQPCHSGDCKMCPHTSIHKLDCGCSEEVVVPCAATLPTCNKPCARIHACDHEVTHMCHNKDACPPCTTLTDKMCTGGHKTITMPCYTKIMTCDSICGKILPCGQHQCQRKCHDGYCTKTSEKCKQLCQTLRNNCGHMCV
;
A
#
# COMPACT_ATOMS: atom_id res chain seq x y z
N MET A 1 22.16 34.59 -21.68
CA MET A 1 21.65 35.98 -21.71
C MET A 1 22.86 36.90 -21.79
N ASN A 2 23.01 37.74 -22.82
CA ASN A 2 24.21 38.57 -23.02
C ASN A 2 24.05 40.01 -22.48
N TYR A 3 23.02 40.28 -21.68
CA TYR A 3 22.65 41.60 -21.17
C TYR A 3 22.27 41.53 -19.67
N CYS A 4 22.33 42.67 -18.97
CA CYS A 4 21.88 42.82 -17.57
C CYS A 4 20.45 42.29 -17.38
N PRO A 5 20.02 41.99 -16.14
CA PRO A 5 18.63 41.66 -15.81
C PRO A 5 17.61 42.70 -16.31
N CYS A 6 18.05 43.93 -16.52
CA CYS A 6 17.30 45.06 -17.05
C CYS A 6 17.26 45.18 -18.59
N GLY A 7 18.04 44.40 -19.33
CA GLY A 7 18.21 44.51 -20.79
C GLY A 7 19.03 45.72 -21.29
N ALA A 8 19.24 46.76 -20.47
CA ALA A 8 19.85 48.03 -20.87
C ALA A 8 21.38 48.02 -21.09
N THR A 9 22.10 46.97 -20.70
CA THR A 9 23.57 46.94 -20.80
C THR A 9 24.06 45.54 -21.14
N PRO A 10 24.90 45.35 -22.18
CA PRO A 10 25.49 44.06 -22.46
C PRO A 10 26.45 43.63 -21.34
N LEU A 11 26.44 42.35 -21.00
CA LEU A 11 27.27 41.77 -19.93
C LEU A 11 28.77 41.92 -20.19
N SER A 12 29.17 42.06 -21.46
CA SER A 12 30.55 42.32 -21.86
C SER A 12 31.12 43.63 -21.30
N VAL A 13 30.25 44.61 -21.00
CA VAL A 13 30.64 45.93 -20.46
C VAL A 13 30.60 45.97 -18.93
N LEU A 14 30.00 44.97 -18.28
CA LEU A 14 29.83 44.91 -16.82
C LEU A 14 30.95 44.14 -16.11
N GLN A 15 32.00 43.74 -16.84
CA GLN A 15 33.06 42.92 -16.28
C GLN A 15 33.99 43.73 -15.37
N LYS A 16 34.11 43.20 -14.14
CA LYS A 16 35.02 43.55 -13.02
C LYS A 16 34.45 44.54 -12.00
N GLN A 17 33.51 44.07 -11.18
CA GLN A 17 33.53 44.40 -9.76
C GLN A 17 32.93 43.25 -8.93
N ASP A 18 33.84 42.60 -8.20
CA ASP A 18 33.70 41.69 -7.04
C ASP A 18 32.52 40.70 -7.02
N CYS A 19 32.76 39.48 -7.52
CA CYS A 19 31.88 38.34 -7.29
C CYS A 19 32.39 37.51 -6.10
N SER A 20 32.22 38.04 -4.89
CA SER A 20 32.17 37.22 -3.69
C SER A 20 30.77 36.60 -3.57
N ASN A 21 30.69 35.31 -3.90
CA ASN A 21 29.52 34.39 -3.89
C ASN A 21 28.59 34.44 -5.11
N GLY A 22 28.68 33.36 -5.89
CA GLY A 22 27.92 33.13 -7.11
C GLY A 22 26.46 32.74 -6.84
N ASP A 23 25.57 33.40 -7.59
CA ASP A 23 24.39 32.84 -8.30
C ASP A 23 23.59 33.99 -8.97
N SER A 24 23.91 35.25 -8.66
CA SER A 24 23.20 36.42 -9.15
C SER A 24 23.86 37.06 -10.37
N ALA A 25 23.10 37.29 -11.45
CA ALA A 25 23.58 38.00 -12.63
C ALA A 25 24.01 39.45 -12.28
N PRO A 26 25.10 39.97 -12.87
CA PRO A 26 25.61 41.29 -12.54
C PRO A 26 24.63 42.38 -12.96
N THR A 27 24.34 43.29 -12.04
CA THR A 27 23.43 44.40 -12.25
C THR A 27 24.19 45.62 -12.74
N CYS A 28 23.59 46.42 -13.63
CA CYS A 28 24.30 47.54 -14.26
C CYS A 28 24.27 48.85 -13.46
N GLY A 29 23.73 48.84 -12.24
CA GLY A 29 23.54 50.04 -11.39
C GLY A 29 22.57 51.10 -11.93
N ARG A 30 22.17 51.04 -13.21
CA ARG A 30 21.19 51.96 -13.82
C ARG A 30 19.78 51.64 -13.34
N ARG A 31 18.85 52.59 -13.52
CA ARG A 31 17.42 52.36 -13.27
C ARG A 31 16.92 51.20 -14.14
N CYS A 32 16.18 50.28 -13.53
CA CYS A 32 15.72 49.03 -14.15
C CYS A 32 14.86 49.28 -15.40
N GLY A 33 13.96 50.26 -15.37
CA GLY A 33 13.25 50.74 -16.55
C GLY A 33 12.21 49.80 -17.15
N LYS A 34 12.01 48.59 -16.60
CA LYS A 34 10.99 47.64 -17.07
C LYS A 34 9.59 48.27 -16.98
N GLU A 35 8.88 48.31 -18.12
CA GLU A 35 7.64 49.08 -18.36
C GLU A 35 6.33 48.33 -18.03
N LYS A 36 6.39 47.23 -17.28
CA LYS A 36 5.20 46.42 -16.98
C LYS A 36 5.13 46.07 -15.50
N LEU A 37 5.04 47.09 -14.63
CA LEU A 37 4.32 46.87 -13.39
C LEU A 37 2.83 46.85 -13.76
N ILE A 38 2.16 45.73 -13.46
CA ILE A 38 0.77 45.44 -13.82
C ILE A 38 -0.17 46.30 -12.96
N CYS A 39 -0.07 47.63 -13.04
CA CYS A 39 -0.75 48.54 -12.13
C CYS A 39 -1.84 49.41 -12.78
N SER A 40 -2.03 49.35 -14.11
CA SER A 40 -3.01 50.23 -14.76
C SER A 40 -3.64 49.64 -16.03
N THR A 41 -4.96 49.51 -15.99
CA THR A 41 -5.90 49.41 -17.12
C THR A 41 -6.24 50.77 -17.73
N SER A 42 -5.67 51.87 -17.21
CA SER A 42 -5.99 53.24 -17.65
C SER A 42 -4.72 54.05 -17.95
N GLY A 43 -3.98 53.64 -18.98
CA GLY A 43 -3.04 54.51 -19.72
C GLY A 43 -1.74 54.99 -19.04
N GLU A 44 -1.62 55.02 -17.71
CA GLU A 44 -0.38 55.41 -17.03
C GLU A 44 0.52 54.20 -16.78
N GLN A 45 1.46 53.96 -17.68
CA GLN A 45 2.49 52.92 -17.55
C GLN A 45 3.46 53.28 -16.41
N HIS A 46 3.49 52.49 -15.34
CA HIS A 46 4.49 52.69 -14.28
C HIS A 46 5.79 51.96 -14.62
N ILE A 47 6.88 52.72 -14.66
CA ILE A 47 8.24 52.19 -14.84
C ILE A 47 8.88 51.84 -13.49
N CYS A 48 9.62 50.74 -13.45
CA CYS A 48 10.44 50.41 -12.29
C CYS A 48 11.58 51.44 -12.13
N ARG A 49 11.53 52.23 -11.04
CA ARG A 49 12.54 53.26 -10.70
C ARG A 49 13.70 52.74 -9.85
N SER A 50 13.62 51.48 -9.40
CA SER A 50 14.70 50.84 -8.65
C SER A 50 15.94 50.65 -9.51
N GLN A 51 17.10 50.56 -8.87
CA GLN A 51 18.33 50.12 -9.54
C GLN A 51 18.13 48.73 -10.14
N CYS A 52 18.92 48.39 -11.16
CA CYS A 52 18.93 47.07 -11.76
C CYS A 52 19.06 46.02 -10.65
N HIS A 53 18.10 45.10 -10.61
CA HIS A 53 17.99 44.08 -9.58
C HIS A 53 17.73 42.73 -10.25
N ASN A 54 17.98 41.67 -9.50
CA ASN A 54 17.63 40.31 -9.88
C ASN A 54 16.19 40.01 -9.41
N GLY A 55 15.46 39.17 -10.15
CA GLY A 55 14.07 38.79 -9.82
C GLY A 55 12.98 39.77 -10.30
N PRO A 56 11.71 39.58 -9.87
CA PRO A 56 10.57 40.43 -10.25
C PRO A 56 10.71 41.85 -9.67
N CYS A 57 10.18 42.86 -10.37
CA CYS A 57 10.25 44.25 -9.92
C CYS A 57 9.49 44.46 -8.60
N PRO A 58 10.01 45.30 -7.68
CA PRO A 58 9.32 45.60 -6.44
C PRO A 58 7.96 46.25 -6.72
N PRO A 59 6.99 46.07 -5.82
CA PRO A 59 5.64 46.56 -6.05
C PRO A 59 5.61 48.10 -6.02
N CYS A 60 4.62 48.68 -6.70
CA CYS A 60 4.53 50.12 -6.85
C CYS A 60 4.21 50.81 -5.50
N THR A 61 4.94 51.87 -5.16
CA THR A 61 4.71 52.68 -3.94
C THR A 61 3.82 53.90 -4.17
N LYS A 62 3.24 54.02 -5.37
CA LYS A 62 2.32 55.12 -5.69
C LYS A 62 0.91 54.77 -5.22
N SER A 63 0.17 55.80 -4.85
CA SER A 63 -1.26 55.71 -4.57
C SER A 63 -2.03 56.58 -5.55
N ARG A 64 -3.22 56.11 -5.95
CA ARG A 64 -4.18 56.88 -6.77
C ARG A 64 -5.48 57.09 -6.01
N VAL A 65 -6.18 58.16 -6.36
CA VAL A 65 -7.52 58.44 -5.82
C VAL A 65 -8.53 57.76 -6.71
N VAL A 66 -9.24 56.76 -6.17
CA VAL A 66 -10.34 56.09 -6.85
C VAL A 66 -11.65 56.39 -6.13
N GLN A 67 -12.75 56.31 -6.86
CA GLN A 67 -14.08 56.52 -6.30
C GLN A 67 -14.71 55.17 -5.95
N CYS A 68 -15.20 55.04 -4.72
CA CYS A 68 -15.95 53.86 -4.31
C CYS A 68 -17.26 53.77 -5.09
N ILE A 69 -17.56 52.61 -5.68
CA ILE A 69 -18.79 52.42 -6.45
C ILE A 69 -20.06 52.54 -5.59
N GLU A 70 -19.97 52.21 -4.29
CA GLU A 70 -21.07 52.18 -3.33
C GLU A 70 -21.33 53.53 -2.67
N CYS A 71 -20.37 54.06 -1.89
CA CYS A 71 -20.56 55.32 -1.17
C CYS A 71 -20.19 56.57 -1.96
N LYS A 72 -19.68 56.42 -3.19
CA LYS A 72 -19.20 57.52 -4.05
C LYS A 72 -18.08 58.38 -3.43
N ASP A 73 -17.55 58.03 -2.26
CA ASP A 73 -16.39 58.68 -1.65
C ASP A 73 -15.13 58.46 -2.49
N LYS A 74 -14.30 59.50 -2.53
CA LYS A 74 -12.95 59.44 -3.09
C LYS A 74 -11.99 58.90 -2.03
N VAL A 75 -11.34 57.78 -2.32
CA VAL A 75 -10.42 57.11 -1.39
C VAL A 75 -9.05 57.00 -2.06
N ARG A 76 -8.00 57.24 -1.27
CA ARG A 76 -6.62 57.09 -1.72
C ARG A 76 -6.20 55.63 -1.51
N VAL A 77 -5.77 54.97 -2.58
CA VAL A 77 -5.49 53.52 -2.59
C VAL A 77 -4.15 53.28 -3.23
N ASP A 78 -3.35 52.42 -2.62
CA ASP A 78 -2.05 52.01 -3.15
C ASP A 78 -2.23 51.19 -4.43
N CYS A 79 -1.36 51.41 -5.41
CA CYS A 79 -1.42 50.73 -6.70
C CYS A 79 -1.31 49.20 -6.61
N GLN A 80 -0.86 48.66 -5.49
CA GLN A 80 -0.75 47.22 -5.23
C GLN A 80 -2.11 46.57 -4.99
N ASP A 81 -3.04 47.31 -4.38
CA ASP A 81 -4.38 46.83 -3.99
C ASP A 81 -5.41 47.02 -5.10
N LEU A 82 -5.05 47.73 -6.15
CA LEU A 82 -5.91 48.01 -7.28
C LEU A 82 -5.81 46.88 -8.30
N LYS A 83 -6.75 45.95 -8.20
CA LYS A 83 -6.98 44.97 -9.25
C LYS A 83 -7.29 45.68 -10.57
N GLN A 84 -6.97 45.07 -11.70
CA GLN A 84 -7.16 45.64 -13.04
C GLN A 84 -8.62 45.99 -13.39
N THR A 85 -9.58 45.62 -12.55
CA THR A 85 -11.01 45.87 -12.73
C THR A 85 -11.39 47.27 -12.26
N GLU A 86 -12.32 47.92 -12.98
CA GLU A 86 -12.77 49.29 -12.72
C GLU A 86 -13.69 49.42 -11.49
N GLU A 87 -14.02 48.30 -10.84
CA GLU A 87 -14.94 48.21 -9.71
C GLU A 87 -14.18 48.22 -8.37
N TYR A 88 -14.00 49.40 -7.78
CA TYR A 88 -13.41 49.55 -6.44
C TYR A 88 -14.48 49.78 -5.36
N ILE A 89 -14.44 48.98 -4.30
CA ILE A 89 -15.27 49.12 -3.10
C ILE A 89 -14.35 49.41 -1.91
N CYS A 90 -14.57 50.53 -1.22
CA CYS A 90 -13.75 50.89 -0.06
C CYS A 90 -14.00 49.95 1.13
N GLY A 91 -13.02 49.82 2.04
CA GLY A 91 -13.13 48.94 3.21
C GLY A 91 -14.29 49.24 4.16
N ARG A 92 -14.83 50.48 4.14
CA ARG A 92 -16.04 50.85 4.90
C ARG A 92 -17.33 50.27 4.29
N CYS A 93 -17.38 50.14 2.97
CA CYS A 93 -18.52 49.58 2.23
C CYS A 93 -18.39 48.06 2.02
N PHE A 94 -17.16 47.54 2.07
CA PHE A 94 -16.90 46.13 1.93
C PHE A 94 -17.30 45.38 3.21
N LYS A 95 -18.55 44.91 3.27
CA LYS A 95 -19.04 43.97 4.28
C LYS A 95 -19.08 42.56 3.67
N PRO A 96 -18.04 41.74 3.87
CA PRO A 96 -18.07 40.37 3.39
C PRO A 96 -19.06 39.55 4.24
N CYS A 97 -19.59 38.49 3.64
CA CYS A 97 -20.23 37.44 4.41
C CYS A 97 -19.24 36.84 5.42
N ASN A 98 -19.76 36.24 6.50
CA ASN A 98 -18.99 35.47 7.48
C ASN A 98 -19.65 34.13 7.83
N LYS A 99 -20.68 33.72 7.07
CA LYS A 99 -21.38 32.45 7.27
C LYS A 99 -20.48 31.29 6.84
N VAL A 100 -20.55 30.19 7.58
CA VAL A 100 -19.88 28.94 7.24
C VAL A 100 -20.59 28.32 6.04
N LYS A 101 -19.83 27.83 5.07
CA LYS A 101 -20.32 27.08 3.93
C LYS A 101 -20.88 25.73 4.36
N ASN A 102 -21.70 25.11 3.52
CA ASN A 102 -22.35 23.82 3.78
C ASN A 102 -21.41 22.69 4.24
N CYS A 103 -20.13 22.75 3.86
CA CYS A 103 -19.09 21.83 4.35
C CYS A 103 -18.72 21.96 5.84
N GLY A 104 -19.19 22.99 6.55
CA GLY A 104 -18.96 23.20 7.98
C GLY A 104 -17.57 23.70 8.38
N ARG A 105 -16.63 23.89 7.44
CA ARG A 105 -15.22 24.27 7.74
C ARG A 105 -14.70 25.51 7.02
N HIS A 106 -15.37 25.93 5.95
CA HIS A 106 -14.92 27.05 5.13
C HIS A 106 -15.89 28.21 5.26
N TRP A 107 -15.38 29.43 5.36
CA TRP A 107 -16.20 30.63 5.42
C TRP A 107 -16.48 31.20 4.03
N CYS A 108 -17.67 31.79 3.86
CA CYS A 108 -18.00 32.60 2.69
C CYS A 108 -17.51 34.02 2.93
N TYR A 109 -16.78 34.62 1.98
CA TYR A 109 -16.30 36.01 2.04
C TYR A 109 -16.85 36.89 0.91
N LYS A 110 -17.93 36.46 0.25
CA LYS A 110 -18.55 37.23 -0.85
C LYS A 110 -19.17 38.52 -0.30
N HIS A 111 -18.91 39.65 -0.97
CA HIS A 111 -19.59 40.93 -0.72
C HIS A 111 -21.05 40.84 -1.17
N LYS A 112 -21.97 41.41 -0.37
CA LYS A 112 -23.43 41.35 -0.62
C LYS A 112 -23.94 39.93 -0.95
N CYS A 113 -23.51 38.95 -0.16
CA CYS A 113 -24.01 37.58 -0.29
C CYS A 113 -25.50 37.53 0.11
N GLN A 114 -26.39 37.26 -0.85
CA GLN A 114 -27.85 37.20 -0.67
C GLN A 114 -28.32 35.91 0.05
N GLY A 115 -27.45 35.29 0.85
CA GLY A 115 -27.50 33.85 1.11
C GLY A 115 -28.63 33.37 2.02
N SER A 116 -29.47 32.50 1.46
CA SER A 116 -30.15 31.41 2.18
C SER A 116 -29.14 30.26 2.44
N ASP A 117 -29.47 29.35 3.38
CA ASP A 117 -28.59 28.26 3.86
C ASP A 117 -28.02 27.39 2.72
N SER A 118 -28.81 27.18 1.65
CA SER A 118 -28.44 26.39 0.47
C SER A 118 -27.54 27.10 -0.55
N SER A 119 -27.27 28.40 -0.40
CA SER A 119 -26.42 29.16 -1.35
C SER A 119 -24.93 29.12 -1.04
N HIS A 120 -24.54 28.69 0.17
CA HIS A 120 -23.15 28.68 0.61
C HIS A 120 -22.44 27.37 0.26
N LEU A 121 -22.33 27.07 -1.03
CA LEU A 121 -21.62 25.89 -1.53
C LEU A 121 -20.10 26.02 -1.38
N CYS A 122 -19.46 24.90 -1.08
CA CYS A 122 -18.01 24.80 -1.02
C CYS A 122 -17.43 24.11 -2.26
N ASP A 123 -16.75 24.90 -3.09
CA ASP A 123 -16.12 24.44 -4.34
C ASP A 123 -14.67 23.93 -4.16
N LYS A 124 -14.22 23.74 -2.91
CA LYS A 124 -12.88 23.21 -2.64
C LYS A 124 -12.87 21.69 -2.75
N VAL A 125 -11.71 21.11 -3.03
CA VAL A 125 -11.47 19.67 -2.86
C VAL A 125 -11.21 19.38 -1.38
N CYS A 126 -11.62 18.21 -0.90
CA CYS A 126 -11.54 17.86 0.52
C CYS A 126 -10.09 17.73 1.03
N ASN A 127 -9.21 17.02 0.31
CA ASN A 127 -7.80 16.76 0.65
C ASN A 127 -7.55 16.27 2.09
N ARG A 128 -8.55 15.62 2.71
CA ARG A 128 -8.37 14.98 4.01
C ARG A 128 -7.67 13.64 3.83
N ARG A 129 -6.71 13.33 4.71
CA ARG A 129 -6.11 12.00 4.80
C ARG A 129 -7.19 10.93 5.03
N LEU A 130 -7.28 9.96 4.14
CA LEU A 130 -8.23 8.85 4.22
C LEU A 130 -7.81 7.86 5.31
N GLY A 131 -8.75 7.03 5.78
CA GLY A 131 -8.49 6.03 6.83
C GLY A 131 -7.38 5.02 6.50
N CYS A 132 -7.00 4.87 5.22
CA CYS A 132 -5.87 4.04 4.80
C CYS A 132 -4.49 4.64 5.12
N GLY A 133 -4.37 5.90 5.54
CA GLY A 133 -3.10 6.54 5.92
C GLY A 133 -2.19 6.97 4.75
N ASN A 134 -2.40 6.42 3.55
CA ASN A 134 -1.52 6.68 2.38
C ASN A 134 -2.14 7.57 1.30
N HIS A 135 -3.47 7.73 1.28
CA HIS A 135 -4.17 8.49 0.25
C HIS A 135 -4.98 9.64 0.85
N ASP A 136 -5.13 10.71 0.09
CA ASP A 136 -5.91 11.89 0.43
C ASP A 136 -7.23 11.90 -0.36
N CYS A 137 -8.28 12.47 0.23
CA CYS A 137 -9.61 12.54 -0.37
C CYS A 137 -9.65 13.55 -1.53
N ASP A 138 -9.86 13.06 -2.74
CA ASP A 138 -9.97 13.81 -3.99
C ASP A 138 -11.39 14.35 -4.28
N GLN A 139 -12.36 14.01 -3.43
CA GLN A 139 -13.75 14.40 -3.63
C GLN A 139 -14.01 15.88 -3.31
N PRO A 140 -15.07 16.48 -3.88
CA PRO A 140 -15.53 17.81 -3.49
C PRO A 140 -15.73 17.91 -1.97
N CYS A 141 -15.50 19.10 -1.42
CA CYS A 141 -15.60 19.34 0.01
C CYS A 141 -17.01 18.98 0.48
N HIS A 142 -17.05 18.03 1.40
CA HIS A 142 -18.29 17.43 1.87
C HIS A 142 -18.35 17.48 3.40
N SER A 143 -19.56 17.38 3.92
CA SER A 143 -19.83 17.29 5.35
C SER A 143 -19.62 15.84 5.83
N GLY A 144 -19.29 15.65 7.12
CA GLY A 144 -19.07 14.32 7.70
C GLY A 144 -17.74 13.67 7.31
N ASP A 145 -17.61 12.38 7.55
CA ASP A 145 -16.40 11.59 7.30
C ASP A 145 -16.16 11.27 5.82
N CYS A 146 -14.89 11.10 5.45
CA CYS A 146 -14.54 10.70 4.09
C CYS A 146 -14.98 9.26 3.82
N LYS A 147 -15.40 8.99 2.58
CA LYS A 147 -15.61 7.62 2.12
C LYS A 147 -14.30 6.82 2.18
N MET A 148 -14.42 5.50 2.16
CA MET A 148 -13.28 4.59 2.11
C MET A 148 -12.40 4.82 0.88
N CYS A 149 -11.13 4.42 0.98
CA CYS A 149 -10.17 4.59 -0.10
C CYS A 149 -10.57 3.75 -1.32
N PRO A 150 -10.71 4.36 -2.52
CA PRO A 150 -11.09 3.63 -3.73
C PRO A 150 -9.92 2.86 -4.36
N HIS A 151 -8.70 3.05 -3.86
CA HIS A 151 -7.52 2.38 -4.39
C HIS A 151 -7.42 0.93 -3.93
N THR A 152 -6.96 0.10 -4.86
CA THR A 152 -6.58 -1.29 -4.63
C THR A 152 -5.09 -1.45 -4.92
N SER A 153 -4.47 -2.42 -4.25
CA SER A 153 -3.06 -2.79 -4.45
C SER A 153 -2.96 -4.29 -4.70
N ILE A 154 -1.95 -4.68 -5.47
CA ILE A 154 -1.62 -6.08 -5.73
C ILE A 154 -0.61 -6.53 -4.69
N HIS A 155 -0.89 -7.64 -4.02
CA HIS A 155 0.00 -8.23 -3.04
C HIS A 155 0.27 -9.70 -3.38
N LYS A 156 1.52 -10.13 -3.22
CA LYS A 156 1.85 -11.56 -3.16
C LYS A 156 1.55 -12.07 -1.76
N LEU A 157 0.83 -13.18 -1.67
CA LEU A 157 0.60 -13.84 -0.38
C LEU A 157 1.89 -14.49 0.11
N ASP A 158 2.13 -14.45 1.42
CA ASP A 158 3.23 -15.15 2.13
C ASP A 158 3.08 -16.69 2.14
N CYS A 159 2.32 -17.25 1.21
CA CYS A 159 2.24 -18.69 0.99
C CYS A 159 3.38 -19.14 0.07
N GLY A 160 3.77 -20.42 0.15
CA GLY A 160 4.65 -21.03 -0.84
C GLY A 160 4.06 -21.15 -2.25
N CYS A 161 2.83 -20.67 -2.47
CA CYS A 161 2.06 -20.77 -3.69
C CYS A 161 2.20 -19.57 -4.63
N SER A 162 2.88 -18.50 -4.21
CA SER A 162 3.21 -17.30 -5.01
C SER A 162 2.01 -16.63 -5.71
N GLU A 163 0.82 -16.73 -5.11
CA GLU A 163 -0.40 -16.13 -5.64
C GLU A 163 -0.40 -14.61 -5.47
N GLU A 164 -0.82 -13.89 -6.51
CA GLU A 164 -1.07 -12.45 -6.48
C GLU A 164 -2.56 -12.19 -6.27
N VAL A 165 -2.87 -11.33 -5.29
CA VAL A 165 -4.24 -10.94 -4.95
C VAL A 165 -4.40 -9.42 -5.02
N VAL A 166 -5.54 -8.97 -5.51
CA VAL A 166 -5.92 -7.56 -5.50
C VAL A 166 -6.71 -7.29 -4.22
N VAL A 167 -6.20 -6.42 -3.35
CA VAL A 167 -6.87 -6.05 -2.11
C VAL A 167 -7.14 -4.54 -2.06
N PRO A 168 -8.28 -4.12 -1.47
CA PRO A 168 -8.48 -2.72 -1.13
C PRO A 168 -7.37 -2.21 -0.21
N CYS A 169 -6.96 -0.95 -0.36
CA CYS A 169 -5.83 -0.35 0.37
C CYS A 169 -5.93 -0.48 1.90
N ALA A 170 -7.14 -0.55 2.46
CA ALA A 170 -7.38 -0.65 3.90
C ALA A 170 -7.79 -2.08 4.37
N ALA A 171 -7.76 -3.07 3.47
CA ALA A 171 -8.14 -4.44 3.78
C ALA A 171 -6.93 -5.29 4.20
N THR A 172 -7.15 -6.24 5.10
CA THR A 172 -6.16 -7.27 5.42
C THR A 172 -6.00 -8.26 4.27
N LEU A 173 -4.80 -8.81 4.10
CA LEU A 173 -4.55 -9.81 3.08
C LEU A 173 -5.40 -11.07 3.33
N PRO A 174 -6.05 -11.62 2.28
CA PRO A 174 -6.82 -12.85 2.39
C PRO A 174 -5.89 -14.06 2.59
N THR A 175 -6.41 -15.13 3.17
CA THR A 175 -5.73 -16.42 3.21
C THR A 175 -5.80 -17.10 1.84
N CYS A 176 -4.75 -17.84 1.48
CA CYS A 176 -4.77 -18.60 0.23
C CYS A 176 -5.68 -19.83 0.35
N ASN A 177 -6.60 -20.00 -0.62
CA ASN A 177 -7.51 -21.14 -0.72
C ASN A 177 -7.19 -22.09 -1.88
N LYS A 178 -5.99 -21.99 -2.46
CA LYS A 178 -5.56 -22.97 -3.47
C LYS A 178 -5.12 -24.28 -2.80
N PRO A 179 -5.26 -25.43 -3.49
CA PRO A 179 -4.63 -26.65 -3.05
C PRO A 179 -3.12 -26.43 -2.91
N CYS A 180 -2.50 -27.10 -1.95
CA CYS A 180 -1.06 -26.99 -1.74
C CYS A 180 -0.29 -27.44 -3.01
N ALA A 181 0.60 -26.57 -3.50
CA ALA A 181 1.41 -26.83 -4.69
C ALA A 181 2.79 -27.45 -4.36
N ARG A 182 3.03 -27.83 -3.09
CA ARG A 182 4.30 -28.44 -2.68
C ARG A 182 4.39 -29.88 -3.21
N ILE A 183 5.60 -30.41 -3.29
CA ILE A 183 5.82 -31.80 -3.69
C ILE A 183 5.36 -32.71 -2.54
N HIS A 184 4.47 -33.65 -2.86
CA HIS A 184 3.95 -34.64 -1.92
C HIS A 184 4.48 -36.03 -2.26
N ALA A 185 4.72 -36.85 -1.23
CA ALA A 185 5.16 -38.23 -1.39
C ALA A 185 3.99 -39.20 -1.71
N CYS A 186 2.77 -38.70 -1.80
CA CYS A 186 1.57 -39.49 -2.04
C CYS A 186 1.13 -39.36 -3.51
N ASP A 187 0.62 -40.47 -4.06
CA ASP A 187 0.26 -40.60 -5.49
C ASP A 187 -1.20 -40.19 -5.81
N HIS A 188 -1.89 -39.52 -4.88
CA HIS A 188 -3.28 -39.10 -5.04
C HIS A 188 -3.41 -37.58 -4.98
N GLU A 189 -4.58 -37.09 -5.37
CA GLU A 189 -4.89 -35.67 -5.35
C GLU A 189 -4.74 -35.05 -3.95
N VAL A 190 -4.25 -33.81 -3.91
CA VAL A 190 -3.97 -33.07 -2.68
C VAL A 190 -5.25 -32.43 -2.18
N THR A 191 -5.69 -32.81 -0.99
CA THR A 191 -6.98 -32.37 -0.42
C THR A 191 -6.87 -31.21 0.57
N HIS A 192 -5.66 -30.80 0.96
CA HIS A 192 -5.45 -29.69 1.90
C HIS A 192 -5.13 -28.38 1.18
N MET A 193 -5.54 -27.29 1.81
CA MET A 193 -5.32 -25.93 1.31
C MET A 193 -3.88 -25.48 1.57
N CYS A 194 -3.47 -24.44 0.85
CA CYS A 194 -2.18 -23.82 1.05
C CYS A 194 -2.05 -23.25 2.47
N HIS A 195 -0.83 -23.32 3.01
CA HIS A 195 -0.52 -22.91 4.37
C HIS A 195 0.86 -22.26 4.41
N ASN A 196 1.08 -21.44 5.44
CA ASN A 196 2.38 -20.76 5.63
C ASN A 196 3.42 -21.67 6.33
N LYS A 197 2.98 -22.69 7.09
CA LYS A 197 3.89 -23.60 7.83
C LYS A 197 4.90 -24.31 6.91
N ASP A 198 6.11 -24.61 7.39
CA ASP A 198 7.18 -25.29 6.63
C ASP A 198 6.82 -26.72 6.21
N ALA A 199 6.09 -27.46 7.05
CA ALA A 199 5.69 -28.83 6.79
C ALA A 199 4.20 -28.93 6.42
N CYS A 200 3.89 -29.79 5.44
CA CYS A 200 2.52 -30.11 5.08
C CYS A 200 1.84 -30.97 6.16
N PRO A 201 0.52 -30.81 6.37
CA PRO A 201 -0.22 -31.67 7.28
C PRO A 201 -0.18 -33.14 6.81
N PRO A 202 -0.25 -34.12 7.74
CA PRO A 202 -0.27 -35.53 7.37
C PRO A 202 -1.48 -35.84 6.50
N CYS A 203 -1.26 -36.61 5.43
CA CYS A 203 -2.31 -36.94 4.50
C CYS A 203 -3.31 -37.97 5.07
N THR A 204 -4.55 -37.53 5.28
CA THR A 204 -5.65 -38.35 5.81
C THR A 204 -6.47 -39.08 4.74
N THR A 205 -6.15 -38.89 3.45
CA THR A 205 -6.82 -39.58 2.35
C THR A 205 -6.69 -41.09 2.53
N LEU A 206 -7.81 -41.79 2.47
CA LEU A 206 -7.85 -43.25 2.57
C LEU A 206 -7.28 -43.85 1.28
N THR A 207 -6.32 -44.75 1.44
CA THR A 207 -5.70 -45.49 0.35
C THR A 207 -5.64 -46.96 0.68
N ASP A 208 -5.82 -47.80 -0.33
CA ASP A 208 -5.69 -49.25 -0.20
C ASP A 208 -4.22 -49.63 -0.28
N LYS A 209 -3.69 -50.25 0.78
CA LYS A 209 -2.30 -50.71 0.86
C LYS A 209 -2.23 -52.15 1.35
N MET A 210 -1.26 -52.91 0.88
CA MET A 210 -0.99 -54.28 1.35
C MET A 210 -0.48 -54.28 2.81
N CYS A 211 -0.88 -55.25 3.67
CA CYS A 211 -0.27 -55.43 5.01
C CYS A 211 1.25 -55.47 4.85
N THR A 212 1.99 -54.94 5.83
CA THR A 212 3.45 -55.13 5.93
C THR A 212 3.82 -56.61 5.95
N GLY A 213 2.91 -57.48 6.41
CA GLY A 213 3.05 -58.94 6.36
C GLY A 213 2.63 -59.61 5.05
N GLY A 214 2.10 -58.87 4.07
CA GLY A 214 1.67 -59.40 2.77
C GLY A 214 0.36 -60.19 2.77
N HIS A 215 -0.43 -60.15 3.86
CA HIS A 215 -1.61 -61.01 3.99
C HIS A 215 -2.84 -60.53 3.22
N LYS A 216 -3.15 -59.23 3.29
CA LYS A 216 -4.33 -58.64 2.65
C LYS A 216 -4.16 -57.15 2.43
N THR A 217 -4.92 -56.61 1.48
CA THR A 217 -5.07 -55.17 1.28
C THR A 217 -6.00 -54.59 2.34
N ILE A 218 -5.57 -53.51 3.00
CA ILE A 218 -6.34 -52.77 4.00
C ILE A 218 -6.45 -51.29 3.58
N THR A 219 -7.62 -50.71 3.78
CA THR A 219 -7.89 -49.29 3.52
C THR A 219 -7.50 -48.47 4.75
N MET A 220 -6.52 -47.59 4.61
CA MET A 220 -5.98 -46.79 5.73
C MET A 220 -5.53 -45.40 5.27
N PRO A 221 -5.35 -44.43 6.18
CA PRO A 221 -4.86 -43.10 5.84
C PRO A 221 -3.45 -43.15 5.22
N CYS A 222 -3.23 -42.40 4.15
CA CYS A 222 -2.00 -42.45 3.37
C CYS A 222 -0.73 -42.15 4.17
N TYR A 223 -0.80 -41.29 5.21
CA TYR A 223 0.34 -40.99 6.07
C TYR A 223 0.86 -42.21 6.84
N THR A 224 0.05 -43.24 6.98
CA THR A 224 0.35 -44.40 7.81
C THR A 224 1.34 -45.32 7.07
N LYS A 225 2.53 -45.54 7.64
CA LYS A 225 3.61 -46.33 7.01
C LYS A 225 3.55 -47.82 7.33
N ILE A 226 3.15 -48.18 8.55
CA ILE A 226 3.17 -49.56 9.04
C ILE A 226 1.74 -50.10 9.08
N MET A 227 1.43 -51.05 8.20
CA MET A 227 0.10 -51.61 8.02
C MET A 227 0.05 -53.00 8.64
N THR A 228 -0.61 -53.17 9.79
CA THR A 228 -0.82 -54.48 10.41
C THR A 228 -2.28 -54.89 10.30
N CYS A 229 -2.55 -56.11 9.82
CA CYS A 229 -3.88 -56.70 9.77
C CYS A 229 -4.10 -57.75 10.87
N ASP A 230 -5.34 -58.18 11.06
CA ASP A 230 -5.68 -59.22 12.03
C ASP A 230 -5.29 -60.67 11.66
N SER A 231 -4.73 -60.89 10.46
CA SER A 231 -4.27 -62.23 10.05
C SER A 231 -3.08 -62.71 10.89
N ILE A 232 -2.96 -64.02 11.08
CA ILE A 232 -1.79 -64.62 11.75
C ILE A 232 -0.55 -64.47 10.86
N CYS A 233 0.58 -64.10 11.47
CA CYS A 233 1.82 -63.77 10.77
C CYS A 233 2.34 -64.94 9.91
N GLY A 234 2.41 -66.14 10.47
CA GLY A 234 2.77 -67.37 9.74
C GLY A 234 4.24 -67.48 9.31
N LYS A 235 5.07 -66.44 9.51
CA LYS A 235 6.50 -66.47 9.20
C LYS A 235 7.22 -67.56 10.01
N ILE A 236 8.12 -68.30 9.36
CA ILE A 236 8.95 -69.32 10.00
C ILE A 236 9.89 -68.65 11.01
N LEU A 237 9.86 -69.12 12.25
CA LEU A 237 10.74 -68.69 13.33
C LEU A 237 12.18 -69.16 13.10
N PRO A 238 13.18 -68.52 13.72
CA PRO A 238 14.60 -68.90 13.55
C PRO A 238 14.94 -70.34 13.94
N CYS A 239 14.04 -71.08 14.61
CA CYS A 239 14.20 -72.52 14.84
C CYS A 239 13.95 -73.40 13.60
N GLY A 240 13.43 -72.84 12.50
CA GLY A 240 13.15 -73.55 11.24
C GLY A 240 11.96 -74.51 11.27
N GLN A 241 11.43 -74.83 12.46
CA GLN A 241 10.40 -75.86 12.69
C GLN A 241 9.03 -75.27 13.05
N HIS A 242 8.95 -74.00 13.44
CA HIS A 242 7.72 -73.38 13.93
C HIS A 242 7.37 -72.09 13.20
N GLN A 243 6.07 -71.81 13.11
CA GLN A 243 5.53 -70.59 12.53
C GLN A 243 5.08 -69.61 13.62
N CYS A 244 5.24 -68.32 13.35
CA CYS A 244 4.77 -67.25 14.22
C CYS A 244 3.23 -67.26 14.31
N GLN A 245 2.71 -67.53 15.51
CA GLN A 245 1.27 -67.55 15.81
C GLN A 245 0.71 -66.18 16.25
N ARG A 246 1.51 -65.11 16.17
CA ARG A 246 1.06 -63.74 16.51
C ARG A 246 0.27 -63.15 15.34
N LYS A 247 -0.61 -62.18 15.60
CA LYS A 247 -1.24 -61.34 14.56
C LYS A 247 -0.19 -60.61 13.69
N CYS A 248 -0.54 -60.15 12.48
CA CYS A 248 0.34 -59.36 11.58
C CYS A 248 0.96 -58.27 12.46
N HIS A 249 2.28 -58.27 12.52
CA HIS A 249 3.04 -57.35 13.34
C HIS A 249 4.20 -56.82 12.51
N ASP A 250 4.63 -55.62 12.85
CA ASP A 250 5.86 -55.04 12.32
C ASP A 250 7.09 -55.61 13.04
N GLY A 251 8.24 -55.63 12.36
CA GLY A 251 9.50 -56.12 12.92
C GLY A 251 9.65 -57.65 13.02
N TYR A 252 10.63 -58.10 13.82
CA TYR A 252 10.99 -59.51 13.96
C TYR A 252 9.98 -60.30 14.80
N CYS A 253 9.70 -61.55 14.41
CA CYS A 253 8.79 -62.42 15.14
C CYS A 253 9.32 -62.82 16.54
N THR A 254 10.64 -62.76 16.72
CA THR A 254 11.34 -63.01 17.98
C THR A 254 12.04 -61.74 18.45
N LYS A 255 11.96 -61.42 19.74
CA LYS A 255 12.84 -60.39 20.33
C LYS A 255 14.28 -60.90 20.27
N THR A 256 15.23 -60.00 19.97
CA THR A 256 16.67 -60.29 19.95
C THR A 256 17.06 -61.04 21.22
N SER A 257 17.42 -62.33 21.10
CA SER A 257 17.82 -63.28 22.18
C SER A 257 16.77 -64.22 22.81
N GLU A 258 15.51 -64.28 22.36
CA GLU A 258 14.58 -65.33 22.84
C GLU A 258 14.56 -66.57 21.92
N LYS A 259 14.89 -67.75 22.47
CA LYS A 259 14.71 -69.05 21.81
C LYS A 259 13.20 -69.35 21.66
N CYS A 260 12.83 -70.07 20.61
CA CYS A 260 11.44 -70.49 20.38
C CYS A 260 10.92 -71.30 21.58
N LYS A 261 9.83 -70.83 22.21
CA LYS A 261 9.16 -71.47 23.35
C LYS A 261 7.96 -72.35 22.93
N GLN A 262 7.73 -72.51 21.63
CA GLN A 262 6.62 -73.33 21.13
C GLN A 262 7.00 -74.82 21.25
N LEU A 263 6.05 -75.62 21.75
CA LEU A 263 6.20 -77.07 21.89
C LEU A 263 6.39 -77.70 20.51
N CYS A 264 7.52 -78.38 20.30
CA CYS A 264 7.85 -78.97 19.02
C CYS A 264 7.31 -80.38 18.90
N GLN A 265 6.39 -80.58 17.95
CA GLN A 265 5.76 -81.89 17.70
C GLN A 265 6.65 -82.80 16.84
N THR A 266 7.85 -82.37 16.44
CA THR A 266 8.78 -83.24 15.71
C THR A 266 9.44 -84.24 16.65
N LEU A 267 9.42 -85.50 16.24
CA LEU A 267 10.16 -86.58 16.88
C LEU A 267 11.66 -86.39 16.64
N ARG A 268 12.48 -86.48 17.69
CA ARG A 268 13.94 -86.50 17.53
C ARG A 268 14.34 -87.76 16.74
N ASN A 269 15.01 -87.56 15.59
CA ASN A 269 15.43 -88.62 14.66
C ASN A 269 16.20 -89.80 15.30
N ASN A 270 16.80 -89.60 16.48
CA ASN A 270 17.63 -90.62 17.14
C ASN A 270 17.01 -91.26 18.37
N CYS A 271 15.85 -90.80 18.86
CA CYS A 271 15.28 -91.35 20.09
C CYS A 271 13.76 -91.43 20.11
N GLY A 272 13.05 -90.99 19.07
CA GLY A 272 11.59 -91.12 18.99
C GLY A 272 10.82 -90.34 20.07
N HIS A 273 11.47 -89.39 20.75
CA HIS A 273 10.83 -88.54 21.76
C HIS A 273 10.44 -87.20 21.14
N MET A 274 9.32 -86.62 21.62
CA MET A 274 8.92 -85.27 21.27
C MET A 274 10.01 -84.28 21.65
N CYS A 275 10.28 -83.31 20.78
CA CYS A 275 11.25 -82.27 21.03
C CYS A 275 10.65 -81.23 22.00
N VAL A 276 10.64 -81.58 23.29
CA VAL A 276 10.40 -80.65 24.40
C VAL A 276 11.54 -79.66 24.58
#